data_AF-A0A7D9K4C0-F1
#
_entry.id   AF-A0A7D9K4C0-F1
#
_cell.length_a   1.000
_cell.length_b   1.000
_cell.length_c   1.000
_cell.angle_alpha   90.00
_cell.angle_beta   90.00
_cell.angle_gamma   90.00
#
_symmetry.space_group_name_H-M   'P 1'
#
loop_
_entity.id
_entity.type
_entity.pdbx_description
1 polymer ?
#
loop_
_entity_poly.entity_id
_entity_poly.type
_entity_poly.pdbx_seq_one_letter_code
_entity_poly.pdbx_strand_id
1 'polypeptide(L)'
;MAIERKAKESTTCSRCQESAINHCTTCRIFMCQKCSESHDSWLAMKLSHNVLSVEELSDPESQVKMRSKLYCMKHEDKVLEYYCETCKELSCIHCMVLNHIKQNHSCVAVSEVAQKQRETLQLSCTTLDEKLYEGKEALNNICEVMKSLEKNAKTAKEQIEEEKENILTVVAEKVNEKAAKMKEEVGKVYGELHSELSKQHVEIKDYLDKVQTSVSLPRSLLKRGSIEEILSSQKLIDENIEKLGDEKPVNLAAVNDGDIQYVPDDIGNINFDEIVGKLGHVEGDPSVQDNLKKSSNILKGEIAFMKQLQKWLREKCKWNLCYRASRDGWSAQDFHRHCDNKGPTVVLVKANNCIFGGYTDGEWK
;
A
#
# COMPACT_ATOMS: atom_id res chain seq x y z
N MET A 1 -8.94 29.61 -21.79
CA MET A 1 -8.81 28.42 -22.67
C MET A 1 -9.82 27.29 -22.44
N ALA A 2 -10.19 26.88 -21.21
CA ALA A 2 -11.25 25.86 -21.02
C ALA A 2 -12.68 26.43 -20.84
N ILE A 3 -12.79 27.70 -20.43
CA ILE A 3 -14.08 28.41 -20.28
C ILE A 3 -14.57 28.96 -21.63
N GLU A 4 -13.65 29.39 -22.51
CA GLU A 4 -13.96 29.80 -23.90
C GLU A 4 -14.39 28.62 -24.79
N ARG A 5 -14.06 27.38 -24.38
CA ARG A 5 -14.45 26.18 -25.12
C ARG A 5 -15.87 25.70 -24.78
N LYS A 6 -16.37 26.01 -23.59
CA LYS A 6 -17.77 25.74 -23.18
C LYS A 6 -18.80 26.74 -23.69
N ALA A 7 -18.37 27.90 -24.21
CA ALA A 7 -19.25 28.81 -24.95
C ALA A 7 -19.65 28.29 -26.35
N LYS A 8 -18.98 27.22 -26.83
CA LYS A 8 -19.30 26.54 -28.11
C LYS A 8 -20.26 25.35 -27.99
N GLU A 9 -20.70 24.97 -26.77
CA GLU A 9 -21.41 23.69 -26.55
C GLU A 9 -22.93 23.79 -26.32
N SER A 10 -23.59 24.90 -26.71
CA SER A 10 -25.02 24.84 -27.02
C SER A 10 -25.47 25.88 -28.06
N THR A 11 -24.85 25.90 -29.23
CA THR A 11 -25.33 26.65 -30.41
C THR A 11 -26.33 25.81 -31.21
N THR A 12 -27.39 25.33 -30.56
CA THR A 12 -28.49 24.63 -31.23
C THR A 12 -29.72 25.52 -31.30
N CYS A 13 -30.47 25.39 -32.39
CA CYS A 13 -31.68 26.16 -32.61
C CYS A 13 -32.73 25.78 -31.56
N SER A 14 -33.25 26.77 -30.84
CA SER A 14 -34.21 26.57 -29.76
C SER A 14 -35.53 25.94 -30.21
N ARG A 15 -35.81 25.90 -31.52
CA ARG A 15 -37.04 25.34 -32.09
C ARG A 15 -36.87 23.97 -32.74
N CYS A 16 -35.80 23.76 -33.51
CA CYS A 16 -35.59 22.53 -34.28
C CYS A 16 -34.31 21.75 -33.90
N GLN A 17 -33.53 22.25 -32.93
CA GLN A 17 -32.27 21.67 -32.44
C GLN A 17 -31.13 21.50 -33.47
N GLU A 18 -31.30 21.98 -34.70
CA GLU A 18 -30.22 22.09 -35.70
C GLU A 18 -29.17 23.14 -35.31
N SER A 19 -28.01 23.19 -35.97
CA SER A 19 -26.98 24.20 -35.72
C SER A 19 -27.54 25.62 -35.86
N ALA A 20 -27.40 26.41 -34.80
CA ALA A 20 -27.80 27.80 -34.81
C ALA A 20 -26.72 28.68 -35.41
N ILE A 21 -27.15 29.66 -36.20
CA ILE A 21 -26.28 30.64 -36.85
C ILE A 21 -26.69 32.08 -36.51
N ASN A 22 -27.90 32.28 -35.98
CA ASN A 22 -28.41 33.58 -35.55
C ASN A 22 -28.88 33.49 -34.09
N HIS A 23 -28.78 34.59 -33.35
CA HIS A 23 -29.24 34.75 -31.99
C HIS A 23 -30.11 36.00 -31.90
N CYS A 24 -31.37 35.83 -31.50
CA CYS A 24 -32.24 36.96 -31.19
C CYS A 24 -32.01 37.37 -29.73
N THR A 25 -31.35 38.51 -29.52
CA THR A 25 -31.04 39.02 -28.17
C THR A 25 -32.28 39.47 -27.40
N THR A 26 -33.33 39.88 -28.11
CA THR A 26 -34.63 40.25 -27.50
C THR A 26 -35.37 39.02 -26.97
N CYS A 27 -35.46 37.96 -27.78
CA CYS A 27 -36.10 36.69 -27.39
C CYS A 27 -35.19 35.75 -26.58
N ARG A 28 -33.88 36.01 -26.56
CA ARG A 28 -32.82 35.16 -26.00
C ARG A 28 -32.81 33.73 -26.57
N ILE A 29 -33.17 33.56 -27.83
CA ILE A 29 -33.20 32.26 -28.52
C ILE A 29 -32.14 32.19 -29.63
N PHE A 30 -31.62 30.98 -29.84
CA PHE A 30 -30.74 30.65 -30.95
C PHE A 30 -31.56 30.06 -32.10
N MET A 31 -31.27 30.45 -33.34
CA MET A 31 -32.04 30.09 -34.52
C MET A 31 -31.12 29.62 -35.65
N CYS A 32 -31.52 28.56 -36.35
CA CYS A 32 -30.96 28.24 -37.65
C CYS A 32 -31.50 29.24 -38.71
N GLN A 33 -30.90 29.27 -39.90
CA GLN A 33 -31.27 30.19 -40.99
C GLN A 33 -32.79 30.26 -41.22
N LYS A 34 -33.43 29.09 -41.40
CA LYS A 34 -34.87 28.98 -41.70
C LYS A 34 -35.75 29.49 -40.56
N CYS A 35 -35.37 29.22 -39.32
CA CYS A 35 -36.09 29.70 -38.14
C CYS A 35 -35.94 31.21 -37.95
N SER A 36 -34.78 31.77 -38.28
CA SER A 36 -34.53 33.21 -38.28
C SER A 36 -35.36 33.93 -39.35
N GLU A 37 -35.36 33.42 -40.58
CA GLU A 37 -36.16 33.98 -41.67
C GLU A 37 -37.66 33.94 -41.36
N SER A 38 -38.12 32.85 -40.73
CA SER A 38 -39.51 32.73 -40.27
C SER A 38 -39.81 33.71 -39.14
N HIS A 39 -38.89 33.91 -38.20
CA HIS A 39 -39.02 34.88 -37.11
C HIS A 39 -39.09 36.32 -37.65
N ASP A 40 -38.27 36.64 -38.65
CA ASP A 40 -38.18 37.98 -39.25
C ASP A 40 -39.23 38.25 -40.33
N SER A 41 -39.92 37.20 -40.80
CA SER A 41 -41.02 37.32 -41.76
C SER A 41 -42.20 38.14 -41.21
N TRP A 42 -42.34 38.22 -39.87
CA TRP A 42 -43.32 39.08 -39.23
C TRP A 42 -42.74 40.49 -39.03
N LEU A 43 -43.33 41.48 -39.72
CA LEU A 43 -42.91 42.88 -39.72
C LEU A 43 -42.66 43.48 -38.31
N ALA A 44 -43.50 43.13 -37.33
CA ALA A 44 -43.34 43.55 -35.93
C ALA A 44 -42.07 42.98 -35.27
N MET A 45 -41.75 41.71 -35.51
CA MET A 45 -40.53 41.07 -34.99
C MET A 45 -39.29 41.64 -35.67
N LYS A 46 -39.34 41.85 -36.99
CA LYS A 46 -38.24 42.45 -37.75
C LYS A 46 -37.85 43.87 -37.28
N LEU A 47 -38.83 44.64 -36.81
CA LEU A 47 -38.61 46.04 -36.39
C LEU A 47 -38.25 46.18 -34.90
N SER A 48 -38.61 45.21 -34.05
CA SER A 48 -38.48 45.31 -32.59
C SER A 48 -37.50 44.32 -31.97
N HIS A 49 -37.12 43.27 -32.70
CA HIS A 49 -36.19 42.26 -32.22
C HIS A 49 -34.81 42.44 -32.83
N ASN A 50 -33.78 42.36 -31.99
CA ASN A 50 -32.40 42.49 -32.42
C ASN A 50 -31.78 41.09 -32.63
N VAL A 51 -31.64 40.71 -33.89
CA VAL A 51 -31.08 39.42 -34.34
C VAL A 51 -29.66 39.65 -34.84
N LEU A 52 -28.71 38.91 -34.28
CA LEU A 52 -27.29 38.94 -34.63
C LEU A 52 -26.84 37.56 -35.11
N SER A 53 -25.83 37.47 -35.96
CA SER A 53 -25.21 36.19 -36.31
C SER A 53 -24.34 35.68 -35.14
N VAL A 54 -24.13 34.37 -35.07
CA VAL A 54 -23.27 33.73 -34.05
C VAL A 54 -21.81 34.17 -34.21
N GLU A 55 -21.40 34.54 -35.43
CA GLU A 55 -20.08 35.08 -35.74
C GLU A 55 -19.92 36.51 -35.19
N GLU A 56 -20.97 37.33 -35.28
CA GLU A 56 -21.03 38.68 -34.70
C GLU A 56 -21.01 38.67 -33.15
N LEU A 57 -21.37 37.58 -32.48
CA LEU A 57 -21.27 37.47 -31.01
C LEU A 57 -19.83 37.42 -30.48
N SER A 58 -18.88 37.05 -31.34
CA SER A 58 -17.46 36.93 -31.00
C SER A 58 -16.72 38.27 -31.08
N ASP A 59 -17.36 39.29 -31.67
CA ASP A 59 -16.79 40.62 -31.86
C ASP A 59 -17.03 41.54 -30.64
N PRO A 60 -15.98 42.13 -30.03
CA PRO A 60 -16.11 43.02 -28.88
C PRO A 60 -16.97 44.27 -29.12
N GLU A 61 -17.02 44.83 -30.34
CA GLU A 61 -17.87 45.98 -30.66
C GLU A 61 -19.36 45.60 -30.71
N SER A 62 -19.66 44.40 -31.22
CA SER A 62 -21.00 43.82 -31.26
C SER A 62 -21.53 43.43 -29.87
N GLN A 63 -20.65 43.11 -28.92
CA GLN A 63 -21.00 42.92 -27.50
C GLN A 63 -21.44 44.22 -26.79
N VAL A 64 -21.02 45.39 -27.27
CA VAL A 64 -21.49 46.69 -26.73
C VAL A 64 -22.94 46.96 -27.15
N LYS A 65 -23.36 46.55 -28.37
CA LYS A 65 -24.76 46.54 -28.81
C LYS A 65 -25.64 45.53 -28.06
N MET A 66 -25.03 44.55 -27.38
CA MET A 66 -25.70 43.52 -26.58
C MET A 66 -26.26 44.04 -25.25
N ARG A 67 -25.97 45.30 -24.86
CA ARG A 67 -26.52 45.97 -23.67
C ARG A 67 -27.99 46.34 -23.90
N SER A 68 -28.86 45.33 -23.99
CA SER A 68 -30.30 45.55 -23.97
C SER A 68 -30.69 46.24 -22.66
N LYS A 69 -31.39 47.38 -22.77
CA LYS A 69 -32.00 48.04 -21.62
C LYS A 69 -32.95 47.03 -20.97
N LEU A 70 -32.80 46.79 -19.66
CA LEU A 70 -33.70 45.91 -18.92
C LEU A 70 -34.99 46.65 -18.62
N TYR A 71 -36.14 46.08 -18.99
CA TYR A 71 -37.45 46.70 -18.76
C TYR A 71 -38.15 46.10 -17.54
N CYS A 72 -39.00 46.89 -16.90
CA CYS A 72 -39.74 46.49 -15.71
C CYS A 72 -40.87 45.54 -16.08
N MET A 73 -40.95 44.40 -15.39
CA MET A 73 -42.01 43.40 -15.60
C MET A 73 -43.42 43.90 -15.24
N LYS A 74 -43.53 44.98 -14.45
CA LYS A 74 -44.82 45.62 -14.08
C LYS A 74 -45.15 46.84 -14.94
N HIS A 75 -44.15 47.42 -15.61
CA HIS A 75 -44.28 48.64 -16.41
C HIS A 75 -43.44 48.43 -17.68
N GLU A 76 -44.07 47.79 -18.67
CA GLU A 76 -43.39 47.24 -19.85
C GLU A 76 -42.64 48.28 -20.68
N ASP A 77 -43.04 49.54 -20.60
CA ASP A 77 -42.41 50.69 -21.28
C ASP A 77 -41.28 51.36 -20.47
N LYS A 78 -41.02 50.90 -19.23
CA LYS A 78 -40.07 51.55 -18.32
C LYS A 78 -38.81 50.74 -18.11
N VAL A 79 -37.67 51.42 -18.26
CA VAL A 79 -36.34 50.84 -18.04
C VAL A 79 -36.01 50.77 -16.54
N LEU A 80 -35.30 49.71 -16.15
CA LEU A 80 -34.77 49.49 -14.80
C LEU A 80 -33.46 50.28 -14.60
N GLU A 81 -33.58 51.57 -14.28
CA GLU A 81 -32.44 52.50 -14.14
C GLU A 81 -32.01 52.73 -12.67
N TYR A 82 -32.75 52.21 -11.70
CA TYR A 82 -32.49 52.40 -10.27
C TYR A 82 -32.25 51.07 -9.55
N TYR A 83 -31.40 51.06 -8.52
CA TYR A 83 -31.11 49.91 -7.66
C TYR A 83 -31.57 50.22 -6.23
N CYS A 84 -32.41 49.35 -5.67
CA CYS A 84 -32.82 49.42 -4.27
C CYS A 84 -31.81 48.67 -3.40
N GLU A 85 -31.04 49.38 -2.58
CA GLU A 85 -30.03 48.77 -1.71
C GLU A 85 -30.62 47.97 -0.56
N THR A 86 -31.84 48.32 -0.13
CA THR A 86 -32.59 47.64 0.94
C THR A 86 -33.13 46.30 0.46
N CYS A 87 -33.72 46.27 -0.73
CA CYS A 87 -34.29 45.05 -1.34
C CYS A 87 -33.27 44.23 -2.14
N LYS A 88 -32.10 44.81 -2.47
CA LYS A 88 -31.08 44.24 -3.36
C LYS A 88 -31.58 43.93 -4.77
N GLU A 89 -32.47 44.76 -5.32
CA GLU A 89 -33.11 44.53 -6.63
C GLU A 89 -33.13 45.77 -7.52
N LEU A 90 -33.27 45.55 -8.83
CA LEU A 90 -33.42 46.61 -9.83
C LEU A 90 -34.87 47.13 -9.88
N SER A 91 -35.05 48.43 -10.07
CA SER A 91 -36.35 49.11 -10.09
C SER A 91 -36.42 50.16 -11.21
N CYS A 92 -37.63 50.36 -11.77
CA CYS A 92 -37.91 51.50 -12.63
C CYS A 92 -38.41 52.70 -11.80
N ILE A 93 -38.49 53.88 -12.41
CA ILE A 93 -38.94 55.11 -11.73
C ILE A 93 -40.31 54.96 -11.03
N HIS A 94 -41.26 54.24 -11.64
CA HIS A 94 -42.59 54.01 -11.04
C HIS A 94 -42.53 53.09 -9.82
N CYS A 95 -41.82 51.98 -9.90
CA CYS A 95 -41.61 51.10 -8.76
C CYS A 95 -40.87 51.83 -7.64
N MET A 96 -39.82 52.57 -7.98
CA MET A 96 -39.02 53.36 -7.03
C MET A 96 -39.92 54.29 -6.21
N VAL A 97 -40.75 55.11 -6.86
CA VAL A 97 -41.61 56.08 -6.17
C VAL A 97 -42.74 55.40 -5.38
N LEU A 98 -43.45 54.45 -6.00
CA LEU A 98 -44.69 53.91 -5.43
C LEU A 98 -44.46 52.83 -4.38
N ASN A 99 -43.40 52.02 -4.53
CA ASN A 99 -43.18 50.81 -3.73
C ASN A 99 -41.92 50.87 -2.86
N HIS A 100 -40.89 51.62 -3.26
CA HIS A 100 -39.62 51.67 -2.51
C HIS A 100 -39.50 52.94 -1.65
N ILE A 101 -39.57 54.13 -2.24
CA ILE A 101 -39.46 55.42 -1.53
C ILE A 101 -40.62 55.62 -0.56
N LYS A 102 -41.85 55.27 -0.97
CA LYS A 102 -43.02 55.29 -0.07
C LYS A 102 -42.83 54.41 1.19
N GLN A 103 -42.00 53.37 1.08
CA GLN A 103 -41.67 52.44 2.16
C GLN A 103 -40.31 52.77 2.82
N ASN A 104 -39.75 53.97 2.59
CA ASN A 104 -38.45 54.40 3.11
C ASN A 104 -37.24 53.51 2.71
N HIS A 105 -37.29 52.82 1.57
CA HIS A 105 -36.13 52.07 1.06
C HIS A 105 -35.08 52.99 0.42
N SER A 106 -33.79 52.61 0.53
CA SER A 106 -32.68 53.32 -0.14
C SER A 106 -32.63 52.93 -1.62
N CYS A 107 -32.84 53.90 -2.51
CA CYS A 107 -32.76 53.72 -3.96
C CYS A 107 -31.76 54.70 -4.57
N VAL A 108 -30.85 54.17 -5.38
CA VAL A 108 -29.77 54.91 -6.04
C VAL A 108 -29.74 54.58 -7.53
N ALA A 109 -29.18 55.45 -8.36
CA ALA A 109 -29.09 55.17 -9.78
C ALA A 109 -28.15 53.98 -10.04
N VAL A 110 -28.49 53.10 -10.98
CA VAL A 110 -27.66 51.92 -11.31
C VAL A 110 -26.24 52.34 -11.70
N SER A 111 -26.08 53.48 -12.38
CA SER A 111 -24.78 54.05 -12.74
C SER A 111 -23.89 54.35 -11.53
N GLU A 112 -24.47 54.71 -10.39
CA GLU A 112 -23.74 55.08 -9.16
C GLU A 112 -23.21 53.84 -8.42
N VAL A 113 -23.94 52.72 -8.47
CA VAL A 113 -23.55 51.47 -7.79
C VAL A 113 -22.84 50.47 -8.70
N ALA A 114 -22.97 50.60 -10.02
CA ALA A 114 -22.44 49.65 -10.98
C ALA A 114 -20.93 49.46 -10.85
N GLN A 115 -20.18 50.55 -10.65
CA GLN A 115 -18.73 50.47 -10.49
C GLN A 115 -18.35 49.72 -9.20
N LYS A 116 -18.92 50.11 -8.05
CA LYS A 116 -18.66 49.47 -6.76
C LYS A 116 -19.03 47.98 -6.75
N GLN A 117 -20.14 47.62 -7.40
CA GLN A 117 -20.56 46.22 -7.52
C GLN A 117 -19.61 45.42 -8.43
N ARG A 118 -19.08 46.03 -9.50
CA ARG A 118 -18.06 45.41 -10.35
C ARG A 118 -16.76 45.18 -9.59
N GLU A 119 -16.30 46.16 -8.82
CA GLU A 119 -15.11 46.04 -7.97
C GLU A 119 -15.29 44.92 -6.93
N THR A 120 -16.45 44.85 -6.27
CA THR A 120 -16.78 43.77 -5.31
C THR A 120 -16.80 42.40 -5.97
N LEU A 121 -17.40 42.29 -7.16
CA LEU A 121 -17.42 41.05 -7.92
C LEU A 121 -16.01 40.65 -8.37
N GLN A 122 -15.20 41.62 -8.80
CA GLN A 122 -13.81 41.39 -9.19
C GLN A 122 -12.99 40.87 -8.01
N LEU A 123 -13.13 41.45 -6.82
CA LEU A 123 -12.52 40.95 -5.59
C LEU A 123 -12.97 39.51 -5.25
N SER A 124 -14.28 39.24 -5.39
CA SER A 124 -14.81 37.89 -5.16
C SER A 124 -14.25 36.89 -6.17
N CYS A 125 -14.12 37.26 -7.45
CA CYS A 125 -13.48 36.44 -8.47
C CYS A 125 -12.01 36.16 -8.13
N THR A 126 -11.24 37.17 -7.70
CA THR A 126 -9.84 36.95 -7.30
C THR A 126 -9.73 35.97 -6.12
N THR A 127 -10.59 36.09 -5.11
CA THR A 127 -10.62 35.13 -3.98
C THR A 127 -11.00 33.73 -4.44
N LEU A 128 -11.94 33.59 -5.38
CA LEU A 128 -12.31 32.29 -5.94
C LEU A 128 -11.17 31.68 -6.77
N ASP A 129 -10.45 32.48 -7.54
CA ASP A 129 -9.29 32.05 -8.32
C ASP A 129 -8.14 31.55 -7.41
N GLU A 130 -7.87 32.26 -6.31
CA GLU A 130 -6.92 31.82 -5.27
C GLU A 130 -7.34 30.47 -4.67
N LYS A 131 -8.62 30.31 -4.30
CA LYS A 131 -9.12 29.03 -3.75
C LYS A 131 -9.11 27.90 -4.76
N LEU A 132 -9.37 28.19 -6.03
CA LEU A 132 -9.22 27.23 -7.11
C LEU A 132 -7.77 26.80 -7.30
N TYR A 133 -6.82 27.72 -7.14
CA TYR A 133 -5.39 27.40 -7.20
C TYR A 133 -4.97 26.53 -6.01
N GLU A 134 -5.30 26.93 -4.78
CA GLU A 134 -5.03 26.14 -3.56
C GLU A 134 -5.58 24.71 -3.67
N GLY A 135 -6.82 24.57 -4.14
CA GLY A 135 -7.45 23.26 -4.32
C GLY A 135 -6.75 22.39 -5.37
N LYS A 136 -6.31 22.98 -6.49
CA LYS A 136 -5.54 22.25 -7.52
C LYS A 136 -4.18 21.81 -7.00
N GLU A 137 -3.48 22.67 -6.27
CA GLU A 137 -2.18 22.34 -5.68
C GLU A 137 -2.32 21.20 -4.65
N ALA A 138 -3.31 21.28 -3.77
CA ALA A 138 -3.61 20.22 -2.81
C ALA A 138 -3.91 18.88 -3.50
N LEU A 139 -4.72 18.88 -4.57
CA LEU A 139 -4.99 17.68 -5.36
C LEU A 139 -3.72 17.12 -6.00
N ASN A 140 -2.86 17.97 -6.56
CA ASN A 140 -1.59 17.54 -7.14
C ASN A 140 -0.69 16.87 -6.08
N ASN A 141 -0.57 17.49 -4.90
CA ASN A 141 0.21 16.94 -3.79
C ASN A 141 -0.33 15.57 -3.33
N ILE A 142 -1.66 15.43 -3.21
CA ILE A 142 -2.29 14.15 -2.87
C ILE A 142 -2.02 13.09 -3.94
N CYS A 143 -2.14 13.44 -5.22
CA CYS A 143 -1.84 12.53 -6.33
C CYS A 143 -0.39 12.02 -6.28
N GLU A 144 0.58 12.89 -6.00
CA GLU A 144 1.99 12.48 -5.88
C GLU A 144 2.21 11.55 -4.67
N VAL A 145 1.59 11.84 -3.52
CA VAL A 145 1.64 10.95 -2.35
C VAL A 145 1.00 9.59 -2.65
N MET A 146 -0.12 9.55 -3.38
CA MET A 146 -0.77 8.30 -3.79
C MET A 146 0.13 7.45 -4.69
N LYS A 147 0.78 8.06 -5.69
CA LYS A 147 1.76 7.37 -6.55
C LYS A 147 2.94 6.83 -5.74
N SER A 148 3.47 7.63 -4.82
CA SER A 148 4.55 7.18 -3.94
C SER A 148 4.11 6.04 -3.03
N LEU A 149 2.89 6.06 -2.50
CA LEU A 149 2.35 5.01 -1.65
C LEU A 149 2.23 3.68 -2.41
N GLU A 150 1.73 3.73 -3.65
CA GLU A 150 1.65 2.55 -4.52
C GLU A 150 3.04 1.98 -4.82
N LYS A 151 4.00 2.84 -5.17
CA LYS A 151 5.39 2.44 -5.41
C LYS A 151 6.01 1.80 -4.16
N ASN A 152 5.86 2.44 -3.00
CA ASN A 152 6.42 1.93 -1.74
C ASN A 152 5.80 0.57 -1.37
N ALA A 153 4.49 0.40 -1.55
CA ALA A 153 3.82 -0.88 -1.32
C ALA A 153 4.30 -1.98 -2.27
N LYS A 154 4.56 -1.63 -3.54
CA LYS A 154 5.13 -2.58 -4.51
C LYS A 154 6.55 -2.98 -4.13
N THR A 155 7.42 -2.01 -3.86
CA THR A 155 8.82 -2.26 -3.46
C THR A 155 8.90 -3.08 -2.17
N ALA A 156 8.07 -2.79 -1.16
CA ALA A 156 8.04 -3.59 0.06
C ALA A 156 7.66 -5.06 -0.20
N LYS A 157 6.72 -5.33 -1.11
CA LYS A 157 6.37 -6.70 -1.51
C LYS A 157 7.52 -7.40 -2.23
N GLU A 158 8.21 -6.70 -3.13
CA GLU A 158 9.38 -7.23 -3.84
C GLU A 158 10.51 -7.58 -2.85
N GLN A 159 10.77 -6.72 -1.87
CA GLN A 159 11.76 -6.95 -0.82
C GLN A 159 11.42 -8.16 0.06
N ILE A 160 10.14 -8.38 0.38
CA ILE A 160 9.71 -9.56 1.14
C ILE A 160 10.02 -10.85 0.36
N GLU A 161 9.73 -10.87 -0.95
CA GLU A 161 10.03 -12.03 -1.79
C GLU A 161 11.54 -12.26 -1.94
N GLU A 162 12.33 -11.19 -2.10
CA GLU A 162 13.79 -11.27 -2.15
C GLU A 162 14.36 -11.84 -0.83
N GLU A 163 13.92 -11.33 0.32
CA GLU A 163 14.38 -11.81 1.62
C GLU A 163 13.99 -13.27 1.87
N LYS A 164 12.80 -13.68 1.42
CA LYS A 164 12.37 -15.08 1.47
C LYS A 164 13.34 -15.99 0.72
N GLU A 165 13.72 -15.64 -0.51
CA GLU A 165 14.68 -16.42 -1.30
C GLU A 165 16.09 -16.42 -0.68
N ASN A 166 16.52 -15.30 -0.10
CA ASN A 166 17.79 -15.20 0.62
C ASN A 166 17.83 -16.17 1.82
N ILE A 167 16.79 -16.18 2.66
CA ILE A 167 16.69 -17.07 3.82
C ILE A 167 16.71 -18.54 3.37
N LEU A 168 15.94 -18.90 2.34
CA LEU A 168 15.91 -20.26 1.80
C LEU A 168 17.29 -20.72 1.33
N THR A 169 18.02 -19.84 0.64
CA THR A 169 19.38 -20.10 0.16
C THR A 169 20.33 -20.38 1.32
N VAL A 170 20.35 -19.51 2.33
CA VAL A 170 21.23 -19.66 3.51
C VAL A 170 20.93 -20.93 4.29
N VAL A 171 19.65 -21.25 4.51
CA VAL A 171 19.24 -22.48 5.20
C VAL A 171 19.67 -23.72 4.41
N ALA A 172 19.43 -23.72 3.10
CA ALA A 172 19.83 -24.82 2.23
C ALA A 172 21.35 -25.05 2.24
N GLU A 173 22.15 -23.97 2.15
CA GLU A 173 23.61 -24.05 2.24
C GLU A 173 24.09 -24.66 3.55
N LYS A 174 23.52 -24.25 4.69
CA LYS A 174 23.89 -24.79 6.01
C LYS A 174 23.55 -26.26 6.18
N VAL A 175 22.38 -26.67 5.69
CA VAL A 175 21.97 -28.08 5.69
C VAL A 175 22.90 -28.91 4.80
N ASN A 176 23.21 -28.42 3.60
CA ASN A 176 24.13 -29.08 2.67
C ASN A 176 25.55 -29.20 3.24
N GLU A 177 26.05 -28.15 3.90
CA GLU A 177 27.37 -28.14 4.56
C GLU A 177 27.44 -29.24 5.64
N LYS A 178 26.42 -29.35 6.50
CA LYS A 178 26.37 -30.37 7.54
C LYS A 178 26.24 -31.77 6.95
N ALA A 179 25.42 -31.96 5.91
CA ALA A 179 25.28 -33.23 5.22
C ALA A 179 26.59 -33.69 4.57
N ALA A 180 27.36 -32.76 3.99
CA ALA A 180 28.68 -33.07 3.43
C ALA A 180 29.67 -33.54 4.50
N LYS A 181 29.70 -32.88 5.68
CA LYS A 181 30.54 -33.30 6.81
C LYS A 181 30.18 -34.70 7.32
N MET A 182 28.89 -35.01 7.48
CA MET A 182 28.46 -36.35 7.89
C MET A 182 28.89 -37.43 6.88
N LYS A 183 28.80 -37.13 5.57
CA LYS A 183 29.27 -38.06 4.52
C LYS A 183 30.79 -38.29 4.60
N GLU A 184 31.55 -37.25 4.92
CA GLU A 184 32.99 -37.38 5.14
C GLU A 184 33.31 -38.24 6.38
N GLU A 185 32.56 -38.08 7.47
CA GLU A 185 32.67 -38.91 8.67
C GLU A 185 32.40 -40.38 8.37
N VAL A 186 31.34 -40.69 7.60
CA VAL A 186 31.07 -42.05 7.11
C VAL A 186 32.25 -42.61 6.31
N GLY A 187 32.84 -41.79 5.43
CA GLY A 187 34.02 -42.18 4.64
C GLY A 187 35.25 -42.50 5.51
N LYS A 188 35.46 -41.76 6.60
CA LYS A 188 36.55 -42.01 7.57
C LYS A 188 36.35 -43.32 8.32
N VAL A 189 35.16 -43.52 8.90
CA VAL A 189 34.83 -44.76 9.62
C VAL A 189 34.94 -45.96 8.70
N TYR A 190 34.42 -45.86 7.47
CA TYR A 190 34.58 -46.89 6.46
C TYR A 190 36.06 -47.19 6.18
N GLY A 191 36.88 -46.15 5.98
CA GLY A 191 38.30 -46.30 5.70
C GLY A 191 39.06 -47.05 6.81
N GLU A 192 38.76 -46.74 8.07
CA GLU A 192 39.36 -47.40 9.24
C GLU A 192 38.93 -48.88 9.33
N LEU A 193 37.62 -49.16 9.29
CA LEU A 193 37.09 -50.53 9.37
C LEU A 193 37.58 -51.39 8.21
N HIS A 194 37.58 -50.84 6.98
CA HIS A 194 38.07 -51.52 5.79
C HIS A 194 39.57 -51.79 5.85
N SER A 195 40.38 -50.85 6.37
CA SER A 195 41.83 -51.04 6.51
C SER A 195 42.14 -52.22 7.44
N GLU A 196 41.44 -52.34 8.56
CA GLU A 196 41.63 -53.42 9.54
C GLU A 196 41.23 -54.78 8.96
N LEU A 197 40.06 -54.86 8.30
CA LEU A 197 39.63 -56.07 7.59
C LEU A 197 40.57 -56.44 6.44
N SER A 198 41.06 -55.45 5.68
CA SER A 198 41.97 -55.66 4.55
C SER A 198 43.31 -56.24 5.02
N LYS A 199 43.86 -55.70 6.11
CA LYS A 199 45.09 -56.22 6.72
C LYS A 199 44.91 -57.67 7.17
N GLN A 200 43.82 -57.96 7.90
CA GLN A 200 43.50 -59.32 8.32
C GLN A 200 43.32 -60.26 7.11
N HIS A 201 42.64 -59.81 6.06
CA HIS A 201 42.44 -60.59 4.83
C HIS A 201 43.78 -60.96 4.17
N VAL A 202 44.73 -60.03 4.08
CA VAL A 202 46.07 -60.30 3.53
C VAL A 202 46.82 -61.34 4.39
N GLU A 203 46.81 -61.18 5.71
CA GLU A 203 47.47 -62.11 6.64
C GLU A 203 46.88 -63.54 6.56
N ILE A 204 45.55 -63.67 6.60
CA ILE A 204 44.87 -64.97 6.50
C ILE A 204 45.09 -65.60 5.12
N LYS A 205 45.10 -64.79 4.06
CA LYS A 205 45.34 -65.28 2.70
C LYS A 205 46.75 -65.81 2.52
N ASP A 206 47.78 -65.11 3.00
CA ASP A 206 49.17 -65.57 2.95
C ASP A 206 49.34 -66.89 3.71
N TYR A 207 48.77 -66.99 4.92
CA TYR A 207 48.76 -68.23 5.69
C TYR A 207 48.05 -69.37 4.93
N LEU A 208 46.90 -69.09 4.32
CA LEU A 208 46.17 -70.09 3.53
C LEU A 208 46.98 -70.58 2.32
N ASP A 209 47.64 -69.68 1.59
CA ASP A 209 48.48 -70.02 0.44
C ASP A 209 49.68 -70.90 0.85
N LYS A 210 50.28 -70.63 2.02
CA LYS A 210 51.32 -71.48 2.63
C LYS A 210 50.79 -72.87 2.98
N VAL A 211 49.64 -72.96 3.64
CA VAL A 211 49.00 -74.24 3.98
C VAL A 211 48.65 -75.04 2.72
N GLN A 212 48.11 -74.38 1.70
CA GLN A 212 47.76 -74.98 0.40
C GLN A 212 49.00 -75.57 -0.30
N THR A 213 50.13 -74.87 -0.24
CA THR A 213 51.39 -75.32 -0.84
C THR A 213 51.95 -76.50 -0.05
N SER A 214 51.96 -76.42 1.28
CA SER A 214 52.51 -77.46 2.16
C SER A 214 51.70 -78.76 2.16
N VAL A 215 50.39 -78.73 1.91
CA VAL A 215 49.55 -79.95 1.86
C VAL A 215 49.72 -80.74 0.55
N SER A 216 50.30 -80.14 -0.49
CA SER A 216 50.42 -80.75 -1.82
C SER A 216 51.29 -82.00 -1.84
N LEU A 217 52.47 -81.95 -1.19
CA LEU A 217 53.43 -83.05 -1.12
C LEU A 217 52.86 -84.26 -0.35
N PRO A 218 52.39 -84.14 0.91
CA PRO A 218 51.76 -85.24 1.64
C PRO A 218 50.60 -85.90 0.87
N ARG A 219 49.73 -85.09 0.24
CA ARG A 219 48.62 -85.62 -0.58
C ARG A 219 49.11 -86.40 -1.81
N SER A 220 50.22 -85.99 -2.41
CA SER A 220 50.78 -86.65 -3.59
C SER A 220 51.44 -87.99 -3.24
N LEU A 221 52.15 -88.04 -2.12
CA LEU A 221 52.78 -89.24 -1.56
C LEU A 221 51.72 -90.27 -1.14
N LEU A 222 50.64 -89.85 -0.47
CA LEU A 222 49.52 -90.74 -0.11
C LEU A 222 48.85 -91.39 -1.33
N LYS A 223 48.85 -90.72 -2.50
CA LYS A 223 48.18 -91.23 -3.71
C LYS A 223 49.06 -92.18 -4.53
N ARG A 224 50.38 -91.93 -4.59
CA ARG A 224 51.27 -92.57 -5.58
C ARG A 224 52.68 -92.85 -5.07
N GLY A 225 53.03 -92.45 -3.84
CA GLY A 225 54.38 -92.59 -3.30
C GLY A 225 54.67 -94.00 -2.78
N SER A 226 55.93 -94.41 -2.83
CA SER A 226 56.37 -95.65 -2.17
C SER A 226 56.50 -95.47 -0.65
N ILE A 227 56.57 -96.57 0.09
CA ILE A 227 56.75 -96.54 1.55
C ILE A 227 58.08 -95.87 1.91
N GLU A 228 59.13 -96.09 1.13
CA GLU A 228 60.45 -95.49 1.31
C GLU A 228 60.43 -93.96 1.05
N GLU A 229 59.71 -93.50 0.03
CA GLU A 229 59.52 -92.06 -0.26
C GLU A 229 58.74 -91.34 0.84
N ILE A 230 57.72 -92.01 1.40
CA ILE A 230 56.94 -91.51 2.54
C ILE A 230 57.84 -91.38 3.77
N LEU A 231 58.58 -92.43 4.12
CA LEU A 231 59.45 -92.44 5.30
C LEU A 231 60.60 -91.43 5.20
N SER A 232 61.20 -91.28 4.01
CA SER A 232 62.26 -90.29 3.78
C SER A 232 61.77 -88.84 3.79
N SER A 233 60.52 -88.59 3.44
CA SER A 233 59.90 -87.25 3.45
C SER A 233 59.26 -86.86 4.78
N GLN A 234 59.02 -87.82 5.68
CA GLN A 234 58.29 -87.63 6.95
C GLN A 234 58.84 -86.48 7.78
N LYS A 235 60.16 -86.43 8.00
CA LYS A 235 60.81 -85.38 8.79
C LYS A 235 60.53 -83.97 8.23
N LEU A 236 60.62 -83.81 6.91
CA LEU A 236 60.35 -82.53 6.25
C LEU A 236 58.87 -82.11 6.39
N ILE A 237 57.95 -83.08 6.33
CA ILE A 237 56.51 -82.84 6.50
C ILE A 237 56.23 -82.37 7.93
N ASP A 238 56.79 -83.06 8.93
CA ASP A 238 56.60 -82.70 10.34
C ASP A 238 57.17 -81.31 10.66
N GLU A 239 58.37 -81.00 10.18
CA GLU A 239 58.99 -79.67 10.33
C GLU A 239 58.15 -78.56 9.67
N ASN A 240 57.52 -78.83 8.53
CA ASN A 240 56.63 -77.87 7.87
C ASN A 240 55.31 -77.69 8.62
N ILE A 241 54.76 -78.75 9.21
CA ILE A 241 53.53 -78.68 10.03
C ILE A 241 53.78 -77.87 11.30
N GLU A 242 54.92 -78.08 11.97
CA GLU A 242 55.30 -77.31 13.17
C GLU A 242 55.42 -75.82 12.87
N LYS A 243 56.16 -75.45 11.80
CA LYS A 243 56.28 -74.05 11.34
C LYS A 243 54.93 -73.41 11.02
N LEU A 244 54.03 -74.13 10.36
CA LEU A 244 52.68 -73.64 10.08
C LEU A 244 51.85 -73.48 11.36
N GLY A 245 52.08 -74.32 12.37
CA GLY A 245 51.48 -74.18 13.69
C GLY A 245 51.88 -72.86 14.36
N ASP A 246 53.16 -72.51 14.29
CA ASP A 246 53.72 -71.27 14.86
C ASP A 246 53.31 -70.01 14.07
N GLU A 247 53.16 -70.11 12.74
CA GLU A 247 52.78 -68.98 11.87
C GLU A 247 51.27 -68.73 11.80
N LYS A 248 50.44 -69.53 12.49
CA LYS A 248 48.98 -69.41 12.42
C LYS A 248 48.51 -68.04 12.96
N PRO A 249 47.70 -67.28 12.20
CA PRO A 249 47.11 -66.03 12.68
C PRO A 249 46.27 -66.22 13.95
N VAL A 250 46.37 -65.25 14.88
CA VAL A 250 45.74 -65.30 16.20
C VAL A 250 44.21 -65.34 16.13
N ASN A 251 43.60 -64.59 15.21
CA ASN A 251 42.15 -64.55 15.01
C ASN A 251 41.78 -64.79 13.56
N LEU A 252 40.96 -65.83 13.33
CA LEU A 252 40.42 -66.19 12.02
C LEU A 252 39.00 -65.65 11.78
N ALA A 253 38.34 -65.12 12.81
CA ALA A 253 37.07 -64.42 12.68
C ALA A 253 37.31 -62.94 12.35
N ALA A 254 36.36 -62.32 11.65
CA ALA A 254 36.46 -60.92 11.25
C ALA A 254 36.75 -60.00 12.46
N VAL A 255 37.73 -59.11 12.31
CA VAL A 255 38.17 -58.15 13.34
C VAL A 255 37.13 -57.07 13.65
N ASN A 256 36.18 -56.83 12.75
CA ASN A 256 35.01 -56.00 12.98
C ASN A 256 33.82 -56.52 12.15
N ASP A 257 32.60 -56.07 12.48
CA ASP A 257 31.34 -56.48 11.84
C ASP A 257 30.94 -55.60 10.65
N GLY A 258 31.66 -54.50 10.42
CA GLY A 258 31.40 -53.56 9.35
C GLY A 258 30.11 -52.75 9.52
N ASP A 259 29.55 -52.67 10.73
CA ASP A 259 28.29 -51.94 10.97
C ASP A 259 28.53 -50.41 10.90
N ILE A 260 27.82 -49.75 9.97
CA ILE A 260 27.83 -48.29 9.81
C ILE A 260 26.39 -47.83 9.64
N GLN A 261 25.90 -47.04 10.61
CA GLN A 261 24.50 -46.61 10.65
C GLN A 261 24.41 -45.08 10.76
N TYR A 262 23.48 -44.51 10.00
CA TYR A 262 23.06 -43.11 10.15
C TYR A 262 21.81 -43.04 11.02
N VAL A 263 21.86 -42.22 12.07
CA VAL A 263 20.72 -41.97 12.97
C VAL A 263 20.27 -40.52 12.77
N PRO A 264 19.08 -40.28 12.18
CA PRO A 264 18.56 -38.93 12.01
C PRO A 264 18.01 -38.38 13.33
N ASP A 265 18.18 -37.07 13.55
CA ASP A 265 17.48 -36.33 14.59
C ASP A 265 16.01 -36.06 14.20
N ASP A 266 15.16 -35.81 15.20
CA ASP A 266 13.76 -35.45 14.99
C ASP A 266 13.63 -34.03 14.41
N ILE A 267 13.16 -33.96 13.16
CA ILE A 267 12.90 -32.71 12.43
C ILE A 267 11.83 -31.86 13.14
N GLY A 268 10.93 -32.48 13.91
CA GLY A 268 9.91 -31.79 14.69
C GLY A 268 10.44 -30.82 15.74
N ASN A 269 11.71 -30.96 16.14
CA ASN A 269 12.35 -30.08 17.13
C ASN A 269 12.99 -28.81 16.54
N ILE A 270 12.92 -28.61 15.22
CA ILE A 270 13.42 -27.38 14.60
C ILE A 270 12.53 -26.20 15.02
N ASN A 271 13.14 -25.16 15.60
CA ASN A 271 12.44 -23.92 15.93
C ASN A 271 12.21 -23.07 14.66
N PHE A 272 11.16 -23.40 13.92
CA PHE A 272 10.78 -22.65 12.71
C PHE A 272 10.46 -21.18 13.00
N ASP A 273 9.94 -20.85 14.18
CA ASP A 273 9.58 -19.48 14.54
C ASP A 273 10.80 -18.56 14.57
N GLU A 274 11.98 -19.07 14.95
CA GLU A 274 13.22 -18.30 14.91
C GLU A 274 13.64 -17.95 13.49
N ILE A 275 13.48 -18.89 12.55
CA ILE A 275 13.81 -18.70 11.12
C ILE A 275 12.80 -17.77 10.46
N VAL A 276 11.50 -18.04 10.65
CA VAL A 276 10.41 -17.22 10.10
C VAL A 276 10.47 -15.80 10.66
N GLY A 277 10.84 -15.63 11.92
CA GLY A 277 11.05 -14.32 12.54
C GLY A 277 12.14 -13.47 11.87
N LYS A 278 13.08 -14.06 11.13
CA LYS A 278 14.09 -13.32 10.35
C LYS A 278 13.54 -12.67 9.09
N LEU A 279 12.37 -13.07 8.62
CA LEU A 279 11.70 -12.45 7.47
C LEU A 279 11.27 -10.99 7.76
N GLY A 280 11.26 -10.59 9.03
CA GLY A 280 10.99 -9.24 9.46
C GLY A 280 9.51 -8.91 9.58
N HIS A 281 9.17 -7.63 9.45
CA HIS A 281 7.81 -7.13 9.60
C HIS A 281 7.55 -5.92 8.71
N VAL A 282 6.27 -5.68 8.42
CA VAL A 282 5.84 -4.51 7.64
C VAL A 282 5.45 -3.39 8.59
N GLU A 283 6.05 -2.21 8.40
CA GLU A 283 5.67 -0.98 9.10
C GLU A 283 4.93 -0.02 8.15
N GLY A 284 3.85 0.56 8.63
CA GLY A 284 3.14 1.67 7.96
C GLY A 284 3.53 3.02 8.55
N ASP A 285 2.84 4.10 8.15
CA ASP A 285 3.08 5.45 8.68
C ASP A 285 3.03 5.47 10.23
N PRO A 286 4.19 5.63 10.92
CA PRO A 286 4.25 5.60 12.38
C PRO A 286 3.66 6.88 13.00
N SER A 287 3.36 7.90 12.19
CA SER A 287 2.84 9.20 12.65
C SER A 287 1.51 9.08 13.37
N VAL A 288 0.75 7.99 13.17
CA VAL A 288 -0.51 7.76 13.88
C VAL A 288 -0.66 6.29 14.24
N GLN A 289 -0.63 6.02 15.54
CA GLN A 289 -0.81 4.68 16.07
C GLN A 289 -2.22 4.13 15.81
N ASP A 290 -2.29 2.85 15.45
CA ASP A 290 -3.52 2.16 15.04
C ASP A 290 -4.56 2.06 16.17
N ASN A 291 -4.11 1.87 17.41
CA ASN A 291 -4.95 1.94 18.61
C ASN A 291 -5.65 3.30 18.75
N LEU A 292 -4.98 4.43 18.49
CA LEU A 292 -5.60 5.76 18.54
C LEU A 292 -6.65 5.92 17.43
N LYS A 293 -6.34 5.46 16.21
CA LYS A 293 -7.28 5.46 15.07
C LYS A 293 -8.54 4.66 15.36
N LYS A 294 -8.40 3.49 15.97
CA LYS A 294 -9.52 2.56 16.22
C LYS A 294 -10.34 2.92 17.45
N SER A 295 -9.72 3.48 18.49
CA SER A 295 -10.37 3.68 19.79
C SER A 295 -11.06 5.03 19.97
N SER A 296 -10.67 6.08 19.24
CA SER A 296 -11.26 7.42 19.41
C SER A 296 -12.39 7.70 18.40
N ASN A 297 -13.62 7.91 18.91
CA ASN A 297 -14.73 8.40 18.10
C ASN A 297 -14.61 9.90 17.80
N ILE A 298 -13.95 10.65 18.68
CA ILE A 298 -13.82 12.11 18.58
C ILE A 298 -12.86 12.48 17.45
N LEU A 299 -11.73 11.76 17.36
CA LEU A 299 -10.69 12.01 16.36
C LEU A 299 -10.93 11.25 15.06
N LYS A 300 -12.04 10.51 14.92
CA LYS A 300 -12.31 9.71 13.71
C LYS A 300 -12.33 10.62 12.47
N GLY A 301 -11.40 10.38 11.55
CA GLY A 301 -11.20 11.22 10.34
C GLY A 301 -10.28 12.42 10.55
N GLU A 302 -9.94 12.77 11.79
CA GLU A 302 -9.10 13.92 12.15
C GLU A 302 -7.62 13.53 12.24
N ILE A 303 -7.06 13.09 11.11
CA ILE A 303 -5.67 12.58 11.04
C ILE A 303 -4.65 13.66 11.47
N ALA A 304 -4.90 14.93 11.17
CA ALA A 304 -4.04 16.04 11.56
C ALA A 304 -3.93 16.16 13.11
N PHE A 305 -5.05 16.06 13.82
CA PHE A 305 -5.05 16.11 15.29
C PHE A 305 -4.38 14.88 15.89
N MET A 306 -4.58 13.70 15.30
CA MET A 306 -3.87 12.50 15.74
C MET A 306 -2.35 12.64 15.58
N LYS A 307 -1.87 13.16 14.43
CA LYS A 307 -0.44 13.43 14.20
C LYS A 307 0.10 14.47 15.19
N GLN A 308 -0.67 15.50 15.50
CA GLN A 308 -0.28 16.53 16.47
C GLN A 308 -0.18 15.97 17.90
N LEU A 309 -1.15 15.19 18.36
CA LEU A 309 -1.10 14.49 19.65
C LEU A 309 0.11 13.55 19.74
N GLN A 310 0.37 12.80 18.66
CA GLN A 310 1.52 11.90 18.58
C GLN A 310 2.85 12.67 18.54
N LYS A 311 2.90 13.89 17.99
CA LYS A 311 4.09 14.75 18.02
C LYS A 311 4.35 15.32 19.41
N TRP A 312 3.30 15.65 20.16
CA TRP A 312 3.43 16.16 21.53
C TRP A 312 3.89 15.09 22.52
N LEU A 313 3.51 13.83 22.27
CA LEU A 313 3.94 12.68 23.06
C LEU A 313 5.21 12.08 22.45
N ARG A 314 6.18 11.67 23.26
CA ARG A 314 7.39 11.01 22.73
C ARG A 314 7.02 9.66 22.09
N GLU A 315 7.82 9.20 21.11
CA GLU A 315 7.57 8.03 20.24
C GLU A 315 7.26 6.71 20.97
N LYS A 316 7.51 6.59 22.28
CA LYS A 316 7.32 5.36 23.07
C LYS A 316 5.94 5.18 23.72
N CYS A 317 5.00 6.10 23.57
CA CYS A 317 3.71 6.03 24.28
C CYS A 317 2.69 5.18 23.52
N LYS A 318 2.01 4.22 24.15
CA LYS A 318 0.87 3.51 23.55
C LYS A 318 -0.45 4.08 24.07
N TRP A 319 -1.36 4.46 23.16
CA TRP A 319 -2.72 4.88 23.52
C TRP A 319 -3.59 3.72 24.01
N ASN A 320 -4.23 3.89 25.16
CA ASN A 320 -5.23 2.96 25.66
C ASN A 320 -6.48 3.74 26.08
N LEU A 321 -7.65 3.35 25.54
CA LEU A 321 -8.91 3.99 25.89
C LEU A 321 -9.41 3.43 27.23
N CYS A 322 -9.27 4.22 28.29
CA CYS A 322 -9.78 3.87 29.61
C CYS A 322 -11.27 4.20 29.80
N TYR A 323 -11.74 5.34 29.30
CA TYR A 323 -13.11 5.83 29.52
C TYR A 323 -13.70 6.52 28.28
N ARG A 324 -15.01 6.38 28.08
CA ARG A 324 -15.80 7.10 27.08
C ARG A 324 -17.18 7.41 27.64
N ALA A 325 -17.50 8.70 27.79
CA ALA A 325 -18.76 9.13 28.41
C ALA A 325 -20.03 8.56 27.75
N SER A 326 -20.04 8.45 26.41
CA SER A 326 -21.18 7.87 25.68
C SER A 326 -21.36 6.35 25.83
N ARG A 327 -20.35 5.64 26.37
CA ARG A 327 -20.40 4.19 26.66
C ARG A 327 -20.52 3.92 28.16
N ASP A 328 -19.77 4.67 28.97
CA ASP A 328 -19.49 4.35 30.36
C ASP A 328 -20.32 5.19 31.35
N GLY A 329 -21.06 6.19 30.87
CA GLY A 329 -21.81 7.16 31.68
C GLY A 329 -21.12 8.52 31.72
N TRP A 330 -21.86 9.58 32.05
CA TRP A 330 -21.36 10.97 32.02
C TRP A 330 -20.96 11.52 33.40
N SER A 331 -21.12 10.73 34.47
CA SER A 331 -20.84 11.22 35.83
C SER A 331 -19.35 11.20 36.14
N ALA A 332 -18.92 12.02 37.09
CA ALA A 332 -17.55 11.98 37.61
C ALA A 332 -17.22 10.59 38.19
N GLN A 333 -18.19 9.94 38.82
CA GLN A 333 -18.02 8.61 39.39
C GLN A 333 -17.76 7.53 38.32
N ASP A 334 -18.40 7.64 37.14
CA ASP A 334 -18.16 6.75 36.02
C ASP A 334 -16.75 6.93 35.44
N PHE A 335 -16.25 8.18 35.38
CA PHE A 335 -14.89 8.49 34.98
C PHE A 335 -13.87 7.88 35.95
N HIS A 336 -13.99 8.19 37.25
CA HIS A 336 -13.07 7.71 38.29
C HIS A 336 -13.01 6.17 38.33
N ARG A 337 -14.15 5.49 38.21
CA ARG A 337 -14.22 4.02 38.13
C ARG A 337 -13.34 3.41 37.03
N HIS A 338 -13.09 4.13 35.94
CA HIS A 338 -12.32 3.64 34.79
C HIS A 338 -10.89 4.21 34.70
N CYS A 339 -10.67 5.42 35.20
CA CYS A 339 -9.44 6.18 34.98
C CYS A 339 -8.49 6.23 36.19
N ASP A 340 -8.97 5.94 37.40
CA ASP A 340 -8.13 5.96 38.59
C ASP A 340 -7.00 4.92 38.52
N ASN A 341 -5.80 5.32 38.94
CA ASN A 341 -4.59 4.49 38.95
C ASN A 341 -4.18 3.93 37.56
N LYS A 342 -4.56 4.59 36.45
CA LYS A 342 -4.19 4.19 35.08
C LYS A 342 -2.96 4.93 34.53
N GLY A 343 -2.34 5.80 35.33
CA GLY A 343 -1.19 6.63 34.93
C GLY A 343 -1.58 7.92 34.20
N PRO A 344 -0.66 8.51 33.42
CA PRO A 344 -0.90 9.73 32.66
C PRO A 344 -2.08 9.60 31.69
N THR A 345 -2.91 10.64 31.59
CA THR A 345 -4.10 10.60 30.73
C THR A 345 -4.23 11.87 29.89
N VAL A 346 -4.85 11.71 28.71
CA VAL A 346 -5.32 12.80 27.87
C VAL A 346 -6.82 12.68 27.77
N VAL A 347 -7.53 13.75 28.11
CA VAL A 347 -8.98 13.86 28.03
C VAL A 347 -9.32 14.66 26.78
N LEU A 348 -10.19 14.12 25.93
CA LEU A 348 -10.68 14.78 24.73
C LEU A 348 -12.19 14.96 24.83
N VAL A 349 -12.67 16.17 24.56
CA VAL A 349 -14.07 16.57 24.55
C VAL A 349 -14.39 17.15 23.18
N LYS A 350 -15.50 16.69 22.59
CA LYS A 350 -16.05 17.25 21.36
C LYS A 350 -17.38 17.91 21.69
N ALA A 351 -17.47 19.22 21.47
CA ALA A 351 -18.70 19.97 21.57
C ALA A 351 -18.89 20.78 20.28
N ASN A 352 -19.99 20.55 19.58
CA ASN A 352 -20.24 21.11 18.25
C ASN A 352 -19.05 20.83 17.30
N ASN A 353 -18.49 21.88 16.69
CA ASN A 353 -17.36 21.81 15.77
C ASN A 353 -16.00 22.02 16.46
N CYS A 354 -15.96 22.01 17.80
CA CYS A 354 -14.73 22.22 18.55
C CYS A 354 -14.31 20.91 19.25
N ILE A 355 -13.02 20.59 19.12
CA ILE A 355 -12.35 19.54 19.89
C ILE A 355 -11.36 20.23 20.81
N PHE A 356 -11.49 19.97 22.11
CA PHE A 356 -10.61 20.50 23.14
C PHE A 356 -10.45 19.46 24.24
N GLY A 357 -9.63 19.75 25.24
CA GLY A 357 -9.31 18.77 26.25
C GLY A 357 -8.21 19.23 27.18
N GLY A 358 -7.67 18.27 27.92
CA GLY A 358 -6.55 18.48 28.81
C GLY A 358 -5.72 17.21 28.93
N TYR A 359 -4.59 17.32 29.59
CA TYR A 359 -3.76 16.17 29.93
C TYR A 359 -3.32 16.27 31.39
N THR A 360 -2.98 15.14 31.96
CA THR A 360 -2.27 15.05 33.24
C THR A 360 -1.15 14.02 33.11
N ASP A 361 0.01 14.37 33.64
CA ASP A 361 1.19 13.51 33.78
C ASP A 361 1.15 12.66 35.07
N GLY A 362 0.19 12.92 35.96
CA GLY A 362 -0.11 12.12 37.14
C GLY A 362 -1.30 11.18 36.93
N GLU A 363 -1.53 10.29 37.90
CA GLU A 363 -2.69 9.40 37.94
C GLU A 363 -3.88 10.02 38.69
N TRP A 364 -5.10 9.65 38.28
CA TRP A 364 -6.35 10.00 38.99
C TRP A 364 -6.54 9.14 40.25
N LYS A 365 -7.28 9.68 41.22
CA LYS A 365 -7.52 9.09 42.54
C LYS A 365 -8.97 9.21 42.97
#